data_AF-A0AAU9JVG0-F1
#
_entry.id   AF-A0AAU9JVG0-F1
#
_cell.length_a   1.000
_cell.length_b   1.000
_cell.length_c   1.000
_cell.angle_alpha   90.00
_cell.angle_beta   90.00
_cell.angle_gamma   90.00
#
_symmetry.space_group_name_H-M   'P 1'
#
loop_
_entity.id
_entity.type
_entity.pdbx_description
1 polymer ?
#
loop_
_entity_poly.entity_id
_entity_poly.type
_entity_poly.pdbx_seq_one_letter_code
_entity_poly.pdbx_strand_id
1 'polypeptide(L)'
;MPPSTANPSKRRSFSSPQAEMMVDMKNCPLSDPSIGIVSENDHKVGLCLCKYCECGQHACPGNKQDLYLRSTFKTKYSHDYQHLGFDSPIKHEPKRFRPNKLKMDFQTTNQHDFKPFTVTPKQTEESPVSPVKANFSCRTAYASEFPNWGTQVPVYEKRFHPPVRSCEIPFRGRSSYSDYYRPVSRDEADIYRTDYTVSQAFNSTISIAPKDKLNANTTYGDHMRFYSCSPLNSKIIVKAEDPTQVKAVSTHFRTTSGSFFKNVKPEYKDPRLMKFSLMSRTGNRIGKA
;
A
#
# COMPACT_ATOMS: atom_id res chain seq x y z
N MET A 1 73.10 12.82 26.18
CA MET A 1 72.15 12.98 25.06
C MET A 1 71.93 11.64 24.40
N PRO A 2 70.80 10.95 24.65
CA PRO A 2 70.46 9.72 23.95
C PRO A 2 69.58 9.98 22.71
N PRO A 3 69.65 9.12 21.67
CA PRO A 3 68.94 9.33 20.41
C PRO A 3 67.46 8.94 20.51
N SER A 4 66.63 9.80 19.92
CA SER A 4 65.18 9.67 19.75
C SER A 4 64.85 8.53 18.78
N THR A 5 64.16 7.50 19.27
CA THR A 5 63.64 6.40 18.46
C THR A 5 62.30 6.79 17.85
N ALA A 6 62.30 7.05 16.54
CA ALA A 6 61.11 7.33 15.76
C ALA A 6 60.27 6.05 15.56
N ASN A 7 58.99 6.13 15.92
CA ASN A 7 58.00 5.06 15.72
C ASN A 7 57.63 4.92 14.22
N PRO A 8 57.60 3.70 13.66
CA PRO A 8 57.16 3.49 12.29
C PRO A 8 55.64 3.64 12.17
N SER A 9 55.24 4.56 11.30
CA SER A 9 53.86 4.81 10.88
C SER A 9 53.25 3.54 10.28
N LYS A 10 52.30 2.94 11.01
CA LYS A 10 51.43 1.84 10.56
C LYS A 10 50.53 2.35 9.44
N ARG A 11 50.97 2.23 8.19
CA ARG A 11 50.11 2.32 7.01
C ARG A 11 49.09 1.18 7.08
N ARG A 12 47.85 1.52 7.41
CA ARG A 12 46.70 0.62 7.23
C ARG A 12 46.44 0.51 5.73
N SER A 13 46.89 -0.59 5.13
CA SER A 13 46.40 -1.05 3.84
C SER A 13 44.91 -1.38 3.99
N PHE A 14 44.06 -0.55 3.39
CA PHE A 14 42.66 -0.90 3.16
C PHE A 14 42.62 -1.95 2.06
N SER A 15 42.67 -3.24 2.44
CA SER A 15 42.19 -4.31 1.58
C SER A 15 40.68 -4.16 1.49
N SER A 16 40.18 -3.72 0.33
CA SER A 16 38.76 -3.84 0.02
C SER A 16 38.36 -5.31 0.13
N PRO A 17 37.28 -5.64 0.84
CA PRO A 17 36.71 -6.97 0.77
C PRO A 17 36.06 -7.12 -0.61
N GLN A 18 36.83 -7.59 -1.59
CA GLN A 18 36.25 -8.27 -2.75
C GLN A 18 35.66 -9.59 -2.23
N ALA A 19 34.49 -9.49 -1.62
CA ALA A 19 33.61 -10.63 -1.49
C ALA A 19 33.13 -10.94 -2.91
N GLU A 20 33.84 -11.84 -3.58
CA GLU A 20 33.35 -12.54 -4.76
C GLU A 20 32.09 -13.31 -4.35
N MET A 21 30.95 -12.62 -4.33
CA MET A 21 29.66 -13.26 -4.46
C MET A 21 29.64 -13.81 -5.88
N MET A 22 30.02 -15.08 -6.04
CA MET A 22 29.68 -15.88 -7.21
C MET A 22 28.15 -16.00 -7.26
N VAL A 23 27.50 -14.93 -7.71
CA VAL A 23 26.08 -14.92 -8.06
C VAL A 23 25.96 -15.88 -9.23
N ASP A 24 25.20 -16.96 -9.03
CA ASP A 24 24.85 -17.93 -10.06
C ASP A 24 24.45 -17.19 -11.33
N MET A 25 25.34 -17.20 -12.34
CA MET A 25 25.16 -16.49 -13.63
C MET A 25 23.97 -17.00 -14.45
N LYS A 26 23.23 -18.00 -13.96
CA LYS A 26 22.30 -18.77 -14.78
C LYS A 26 20.91 -18.16 -14.90
N ASN A 27 20.54 -17.17 -14.08
CA ASN A 27 19.18 -16.63 -14.08
C ASN A 27 19.15 -15.10 -14.21
N CYS A 28 19.80 -14.55 -15.23
CA CYS A 28 19.47 -13.18 -15.62
C CYS A 28 18.07 -13.19 -16.27
N PRO A 29 17.10 -12.39 -15.79
CA PRO A 29 15.81 -12.31 -16.44
C PRO A 29 15.93 -11.83 -17.90
N LEU A 30 16.97 -11.06 -18.24
CA LEU A 30 17.19 -10.52 -19.60
C LEU A 30 17.77 -11.53 -20.60
N SER A 31 18.29 -12.67 -20.14
CA SER A 31 18.79 -13.72 -21.03
C SER A 31 17.70 -14.67 -21.55
N ASP A 32 16.45 -14.45 -21.15
CA ASP A 32 15.32 -15.24 -21.62
C ASP A 32 14.95 -14.83 -23.07
N PRO A 33 15.05 -15.73 -24.06
CA PRO A 33 14.73 -15.43 -25.46
C PRO A 33 13.25 -15.14 -25.70
N SER A 34 12.38 -15.36 -24.71
CA SER A 34 10.97 -14.95 -24.76
C SER A 34 10.78 -13.45 -24.54
N ILE A 35 11.76 -12.75 -23.96
CA ILE A 35 11.76 -11.30 -23.86
C ILE A 35 12.20 -10.76 -25.22
N GLY A 36 11.28 -10.04 -25.89
CA GLY A 36 11.58 -9.39 -27.16
C GLY A 36 12.80 -8.45 -27.06
N ILE A 37 13.44 -8.21 -28.21
CA ILE A 37 14.56 -7.27 -28.31
C ILE A 37 14.13 -5.92 -27.74
N VAL A 38 14.77 -5.49 -26.65
CA VAL A 38 14.53 -4.16 -26.06
C VAL A 38 15.05 -3.12 -27.05
N SER A 39 14.17 -2.25 -27.54
CA SER A 39 14.56 -1.22 -28.51
C SER A 39 15.38 -0.11 -27.84
N GLU A 40 16.22 0.60 -28.61
CA GLU A 40 16.93 1.78 -28.11
C GLU A 40 15.97 2.84 -27.55
N ASN A 41 14.75 2.90 -28.10
CA ASN A 41 13.72 3.83 -27.63
C ASN A 41 13.22 3.46 -26.21
N ASP A 42 13.11 2.17 -25.89
CA ASP A 42 12.72 1.72 -24.54
C ASP A 42 13.77 2.06 -23.48
N HIS A 43 15.06 2.09 -23.88
CA HIS A 43 16.13 2.60 -23.04
C HIS A 43 16.01 4.12 -22.81
N LYS A 44 15.66 4.89 -23.85
CA LYS A 44 15.44 6.35 -23.74
C LYS A 44 14.24 6.65 -22.85
N VAL A 45 13.10 5.99 -23.04
CA VAL A 45 11.88 6.22 -22.24
C VAL A 45 12.00 5.66 -20.82
N GLY A 46 13.04 4.87 -20.53
CA GLY A 46 13.27 4.27 -19.21
C GLY A 46 12.38 3.07 -18.89
N LEU A 47 11.75 2.49 -19.93
CA LEU A 47 10.94 1.27 -19.89
C LEU A 47 11.78 -0.01 -20.07
N CYS A 48 13.09 0.11 -20.29
CA CYS A 48 13.99 -1.04 -20.33
C CYS A 48 13.98 -1.86 -19.02
N LEU A 49 14.01 -3.19 -19.15
CA LEU A 49 14.07 -4.13 -18.03
C LEU A 49 15.47 -4.21 -17.40
N CYS A 50 16.45 -3.44 -17.89
CA CYS A 50 17.83 -3.45 -17.42
C CYS A 50 17.98 -3.11 -15.94
N LYS A 51 17.03 -2.37 -15.35
CA LYS A 51 16.98 -2.07 -13.91
C LYS A 51 16.81 -3.32 -13.03
N TYR A 52 16.36 -4.42 -13.63
CA TYR A 52 16.12 -5.69 -12.94
C TYR A 52 17.23 -6.74 -13.20
N CYS A 53 18.27 -6.43 -14.00
CA CYS A 53 19.44 -7.30 -14.07
C CYS A 53 20.35 -7.02 -12.86
N GLU A 54 20.57 -8.04 -12.06
CA GLU A 54 21.61 -8.10 -11.03
C GLU A 54 22.91 -8.73 -11.56
N CYS A 55 22.87 -9.18 -12.82
CA CYS A 55 23.90 -9.95 -13.50
C CYS A 55 25.17 -9.16 -13.86
N GLY A 56 25.12 -7.83 -13.86
CA GLY A 56 26.25 -6.95 -14.20
C GLY A 56 26.71 -6.97 -15.67
N GLN A 57 26.32 -7.96 -16.47
CA GLN A 57 26.70 -8.07 -17.88
C GLN A 57 25.90 -7.16 -18.82
N HIS A 58 24.67 -6.81 -18.43
CA HIS A 58 23.81 -5.93 -19.22
C HIS A 58 23.95 -4.48 -18.72
N ALA A 59 24.86 -3.73 -19.32
CA ALA A 59 24.95 -2.28 -19.09
C ALA A 59 23.83 -1.57 -19.88
N CYS A 60 22.95 -0.85 -19.19
CA CYS A 60 21.95 -0.01 -19.85
C CYS A 60 22.64 1.21 -20.48
N PRO A 61 22.55 1.43 -21.81
CA PRO A 61 23.12 2.61 -22.46
C PRO A 61 22.33 3.89 -22.15
N GLY A 62 21.16 3.76 -21.51
CA GLY A 62 20.36 4.87 -21.00
C GLY A 62 21.12 5.61 -19.90
N ASN A 63 21.98 6.53 -20.32
CA ASN A 63 22.61 7.50 -19.44
C ASN A 63 21.49 8.21 -18.68
N LYS A 64 21.65 8.43 -17.37
CA LYS A 64 20.69 9.16 -16.50
C LYS A 64 20.61 10.66 -16.86
N GLN A 65 20.84 11.01 -18.11
CA GLN A 65 20.55 12.33 -18.61
C GLN A 65 19.04 12.40 -18.72
N ASP A 66 18.43 13.07 -17.74
CA ASP A 66 17.05 13.53 -17.84
C ASP A 66 16.85 14.08 -19.26
N LEU A 67 15.99 13.43 -20.06
CA LEU A 67 15.66 13.84 -21.44
C LEU A 67 15.15 15.29 -21.52
N TYR A 68 14.76 15.84 -20.38
CA TYR A 68 14.46 17.24 -20.22
C TYR A 68 15.72 17.98 -19.77
N LEU A 69 16.13 19.01 -20.51
CA LEU A 69 17.07 20.02 -20.06
C LEU A 69 16.51 20.70 -18.79
N ARG A 70 16.64 20.07 -17.63
CA ARG A 70 16.38 20.69 -16.33
C ARG A 70 17.34 21.84 -16.05
N SER A 71 18.36 22.03 -16.89
CA SER A 71 19.37 23.08 -16.70
C SER A 71 18.99 24.43 -17.32
N THR A 72 18.03 24.52 -18.25
CA THR A 72 17.71 25.81 -18.91
C THR A 72 16.62 26.63 -18.22
N PHE A 73 15.83 26.03 -17.34
CA PHE A 73 14.76 26.72 -16.60
C PHE A 73 14.85 26.49 -15.09
N LYS A 74 16.05 26.63 -14.51
CA LYS A 74 16.16 26.80 -13.07
C LYS A 74 15.64 28.19 -12.72
N THR A 75 14.38 28.25 -12.28
CA THR A 75 13.81 29.50 -11.76
C THR A 75 14.64 29.96 -10.56
N LYS A 76 14.72 31.29 -10.33
CA LYS A 76 15.39 31.84 -9.14
C LYS A 76 14.87 31.19 -7.85
N TYR A 77 13.57 30.87 -7.81
CA TYR A 77 12.94 30.09 -6.77
C TYR A 77 13.59 28.70 -6.54
N SER A 78 13.88 27.93 -7.59
CA SER A 78 14.56 26.63 -7.45
C SER A 78 16.01 26.74 -6.94
N HIS A 79 16.65 27.89 -7.14
CA HIS A 79 17.97 28.18 -6.61
C HIS A 79 17.91 28.55 -5.12
N ASP A 80 16.94 29.36 -4.75
CA ASP A 80 16.78 29.88 -3.38
C ASP A 80 16.15 28.84 -2.43
N TYR A 81 15.37 27.89 -2.96
CA TYR A 81 14.71 26.83 -2.20
C TYR A 81 15.23 25.43 -2.54
N GLN A 82 16.56 25.29 -2.67
CA GLN A 82 17.14 23.95 -2.63
C GLN A 82 16.83 23.36 -1.26
N HIS A 83 16.32 22.12 -1.23
CA HIS A 83 16.19 21.37 0.01
C HIS A 83 17.59 21.22 0.60
N LEU A 84 17.99 22.15 1.46
CA LEU A 84 19.07 21.97 2.41
C LEU A 84 18.65 20.74 3.19
N GLY A 85 19.29 19.60 2.87
CA GLY A 85 18.93 18.32 3.45
C GLY A 85 18.84 18.50 4.95
N PHE A 86 17.68 18.16 5.52
CA PHE A 86 17.55 18.15 6.97
C PHE A 86 18.68 17.31 7.53
N ASP A 87 19.32 17.80 8.60
CA ASP A 87 20.33 17.03 9.32
C ASP A 87 19.78 15.64 9.56
N SER A 88 20.54 14.64 9.12
CA SER A 88 20.13 13.25 9.22
C SER A 88 19.70 13.01 10.67
N PRO A 89 18.47 12.50 10.92
CA PRO A 89 17.97 12.36 12.28
C PRO A 89 18.99 11.60 13.09
N ILE A 90 19.32 12.12 14.27
CA ILE A 90 20.32 11.54 15.18
C ILE A 90 20.03 10.05 15.29
N LYS A 91 20.90 9.23 14.71
CA LYS A 91 20.77 7.78 14.75
C LYS A 91 21.03 7.38 16.20
N HIS A 92 19.97 7.04 16.93
CA HIS A 92 20.12 6.44 18.24
C HIS A 92 20.91 5.14 18.07
N GLU A 93 22.15 5.11 18.57
CA GLU A 93 22.91 3.88 18.62
C GLU A 93 22.14 2.87 19.48
N PRO A 94 21.76 1.71 18.94
CA PRO A 94 21.07 0.70 19.73
C PRO A 94 22.01 0.28 20.87
N LYS A 95 21.60 0.56 22.11
CA LYS A 95 22.29 0.05 23.30
C LYS A 95 22.40 -1.46 23.16
N ARG A 96 23.64 -1.96 23.05
CA ARG A 96 23.92 -3.39 22.92
C ARG A 96 23.25 -4.13 24.08
N PHE A 97 22.22 -4.92 23.76
CA PHE A 97 21.52 -5.74 24.73
C PHE A 97 22.53 -6.69 25.37
N ARG A 98 22.74 -6.58 26.69
CA ARG A 98 23.58 -7.53 27.40
C ARG A 98 22.79 -8.84 27.48
N PRO A 99 23.31 -9.96 26.97
CA PRO A 99 22.62 -11.24 27.08
C PRO A 99 22.41 -11.57 28.55
N ASN A 100 21.20 -12.01 28.89
CA ASN A 100 20.84 -12.39 30.25
C ASN A 100 21.70 -13.59 30.68
N LYS A 101 22.49 -13.42 31.74
CA LYS A 101 23.34 -14.49 32.30
C LYS A 101 22.59 -15.41 33.27
N LEU A 102 21.32 -15.11 33.54
CA LEU A 102 20.49 -15.94 34.41
C LEU A 102 20.14 -17.25 33.69
N LYS A 103 20.47 -18.38 34.32
CA LYS A 103 20.01 -19.69 33.88
C LYS A 103 18.53 -19.82 34.27
N MET A 104 17.69 -20.25 33.33
CA MET A 104 16.33 -20.69 33.70
C MET A 104 16.39 -22.10 34.27
N ASP A 105 15.68 -22.33 35.37
CA ASP A 105 15.39 -23.69 35.82
C ASP A 105 14.35 -24.30 34.88
N PHE A 106 14.77 -25.34 34.17
CA PHE A 106 13.90 -26.10 33.25
C PHE A 106 13.24 -27.30 33.91
N GLN A 107 13.34 -27.43 35.24
CA GLN A 107 12.67 -28.50 35.96
C GLN A 107 11.20 -28.16 36.14
N THR A 108 10.34 -28.99 35.54
CA THR A 108 8.89 -28.89 35.72
C THR A 108 8.47 -29.69 36.95
N THR A 109 7.40 -29.27 37.62
CA THR A 109 6.81 -30.03 38.74
C THR A 109 6.46 -31.46 38.35
N ASN A 110 6.03 -31.67 37.10
CA ASN A 110 5.75 -33.00 36.55
C ASN A 110 6.98 -33.94 36.58
N GLN A 111 8.17 -33.43 36.21
CA GLN A 111 9.40 -34.21 36.29
C GLN A 111 9.84 -34.50 37.73
N HIS A 112 9.50 -33.61 38.66
CA HIS A 112 9.80 -33.79 40.07
C HIS A 112 8.87 -34.84 40.72
N ASP A 113 7.58 -34.80 40.38
CA ASP A 113 6.53 -35.56 41.06
C ASP A 113 6.30 -36.95 40.45
N PHE A 114 6.53 -37.12 39.15
CA PHE A 114 6.30 -38.38 38.43
C PHE A 114 7.62 -39.07 38.09
N LYS A 115 8.23 -39.70 39.10
CA LYS A 115 9.38 -40.57 38.91
C LYS A 115 8.92 -41.97 38.50
N PRO A 116 9.60 -42.63 37.54
CA PRO A 116 9.28 -44.00 37.19
C PRO A 116 9.43 -44.88 38.44
N PHE A 117 8.35 -45.54 38.84
CA PHE A 117 8.36 -46.49 39.94
C PHE A 117 8.45 -47.91 39.36
N THR A 118 9.24 -48.76 40.02
CA THR A 118 9.40 -50.14 39.61
C THR A 118 8.17 -50.92 40.04
N VAL A 119 7.39 -51.41 39.07
CA VAL A 119 6.24 -52.28 39.34
C VAL A 119 6.78 -53.67 39.63
N THR A 120 6.58 -54.17 40.85
CA THR A 120 6.84 -55.58 41.17
C THR A 120 5.72 -56.43 40.55
N PRO A 121 6.07 -57.50 39.80
CA PRO A 121 5.06 -58.35 39.17
C PRO A 121 4.22 -59.02 40.27
N LYS A 122 2.92 -58.73 40.25
CA LYS A 122 1.95 -59.39 41.13
C LYS A 122 1.81 -60.84 40.65
N GLN A 123 2.08 -61.80 41.53
CA GLN A 123 1.80 -63.22 41.25
C GLN A 123 0.30 -63.35 40.92
N THR A 124 0.04 -63.83 39.72
CA THR A 124 -1.32 -63.99 39.20
C THR A 124 -1.82 -65.33 39.70
N GLU A 125 -2.79 -65.30 40.62
CA GLU A 125 -3.52 -66.52 41.00
C GLU A 125 -4.39 -66.93 39.80
N GLU A 126 -4.23 -68.17 39.36
CA GLU A 126 -4.94 -68.72 38.21
C GLU A 126 -6.43 -68.89 38.55
N SER A 127 -7.26 -67.98 38.04
CA SER A 127 -8.71 -68.12 38.13
C SER A 127 -9.21 -69.15 37.10
N PRO A 128 -10.17 -70.02 37.47
CA PRO A 128 -10.72 -71.03 36.57
C PRO A 128 -11.34 -70.38 35.33
N VAL A 129 -10.89 -70.81 34.15
CA VAL A 129 -11.33 -70.31 32.85
C VAL A 129 -12.77 -70.76 32.60
N SER A 130 -13.72 -69.84 32.72
CA SER A 130 -15.09 -70.09 32.26
C SER A 130 -15.13 -70.12 30.72
N PRO A 131 -15.96 -70.96 30.09
CA PRO A 131 -16.05 -71.04 28.65
C PRO A 131 -16.45 -69.67 28.08
N VAL A 132 -15.56 -69.09 27.29
CA VAL A 132 -15.77 -67.82 26.61
C VAL A 132 -16.93 -67.99 25.63
N LYS A 133 -18.09 -67.42 25.97
CA LYS A 133 -19.19 -67.28 25.02
C LYS A 133 -18.69 -66.40 23.88
N ALA A 134 -18.39 -67.01 22.74
CA ALA A 134 -17.97 -66.29 21.55
C ALA A 134 -19.13 -65.43 21.06
N ASN A 135 -19.08 -64.13 21.39
CA ASN A 135 -20.05 -63.17 20.87
C ASN A 135 -19.67 -62.87 19.42
N PHE A 136 -20.45 -63.40 18.47
CA PHE A 136 -20.26 -63.16 17.05
C PHE A 136 -20.66 -61.72 16.71
N SER A 137 -19.72 -60.78 16.77
CA SER A 137 -19.97 -59.37 16.44
C SER A 137 -19.70 -59.08 14.96
N CYS A 138 -20.37 -59.80 14.05
CA CYS A 138 -20.38 -59.38 12.66
C CYS A 138 -21.38 -58.23 12.48
N ARG A 139 -20.86 -57.01 12.40
CA ARG A 139 -21.58 -55.88 11.79
C ARG A 139 -21.15 -55.77 10.34
N THR A 140 -22.13 -55.60 9.45
CA THR A 140 -21.85 -55.28 8.05
C THR A 140 -21.27 -53.87 7.97
N ALA A 141 -20.45 -53.59 6.94
CA ALA A 141 -19.91 -52.24 6.70
C ALA A 141 -21.03 -51.18 6.64
N TYR A 142 -22.18 -51.55 6.09
CA TYR A 142 -23.37 -50.72 6.08
C TYR A 142 -23.89 -50.39 7.50
N ALA A 143 -23.98 -51.39 8.39
CA ALA A 143 -24.43 -51.17 9.76
C ALA A 143 -23.44 -50.33 10.59
N SER A 144 -22.15 -50.29 10.23
CA SER A 144 -21.18 -49.39 10.86
C SER A 144 -21.21 -47.97 10.29
N GLU A 145 -21.47 -47.80 8.99
CA GLU A 145 -21.38 -46.50 8.31
C GLU A 145 -22.68 -45.69 8.37
N PHE A 146 -23.82 -46.35 8.53
CA PHE A 146 -25.13 -45.71 8.56
C PHE A 146 -25.85 -45.95 9.89
N PRO A 147 -25.29 -45.49 11.03
CA PRO A 147 -26.04 -45.50 12.28
C PRO A 147 -27.26 -44.58 12.13
N ASN A 148 -28.33 -44.87 12.86
CA ASN A 148 -29.46 -43.96 12.94
C ASN A 148 -29.00 -42.67 13.64
N TRP A 149 -28.76 -41.61 12.87
CA TRP A 149 -28.32 -40.30 13.34
C TRP A 149 -29.40 -39.55 14.13
N GLY A 150 -30.58 -40.16 14.32
CA GLY A 150 -31.70 -39.59 15.04
C GLY A 150 -32.36 -38.45 14.27
N THR A 151 -33.44 -37.92 14.84
CA THR A 151 -34.12 -36.73 14.33
C THR A 151 -33.22 -35.52 14.58
N GLN A 152 -32.69 -34.92 13.50
CA GLN A 152 -31.91 -33.69 13.62
C GLN A 152 -32.84 -32.54 14.03
N VAL A 153 -32.84 -32.20 15.31
CA VAL A 153 -33.47 -30.97 15.79
C VAL A 153 -32.51 -29.83 15.46
N PRO A 154 -32.87 -28.87 14.60
CA PRO A 154 -31.99 -27.75 14.27
C PRO A 154 -31.69 -26.95 15.55
N VAL A 155 -30.44 -27.01 16.00
CA VAL A 155 -29.97 -26.21 17.13
C VAL A 155 -29.68 -24.81 16.60
N TYR A 156 -30.58 -23.87 16.88
CA TYR A 156 -30.37 -22.47 16.60
C TYR A 156 -29.42 -21.87 17.64
N GLU A 157 -28.11 -22.04 17.44
CA GLU A 157 -27.12 -21.31 18.22
C GLU A 157 -27.14 -19.83 17.82
N LYS A 158 -27.65 -18.97 18.71
CA LYS A 158 -27.39 -17.54 18.65
C LYS A 158 -25.92 -17.31 19.00
N ARG A 159 -25.04 -17.46 18.01
CA ARG A 159 -23.63 -17.08 18.18
C ARG A 159 -23.58 -15.59 18.44
N PHE A 160 -22.72 -15.18 19.37
CA PHE A 160 -22.46 -13.77 19.63
C PHE A 160 -21.89 -13.15 18.35
N HIS A 161 -22.73 -12.39 17.65
CA HIS A 161 -22.29 -11.52 16.59
C HIS A 161 -21.83 -10.22 17.27
N PRO A 162 -20.54 -9.86 17.21
CA PRO A 162 -20.11 -8.57 17.71
C PRO A 162 -20.94 -7.48 17.01
N PRO A 163 -21.40 -6.46 17.74
CA PRO A 163 -22.22 -5.41 17.15
C PRO A 163 -21.45 -4.81 15.97
N VAL A 164 -22.08 -4.81 14.80
CA VAL A 164 -21.54 -4.15 13.60
C VAL A 164 -21.51 -2.66 13.91
N ARG A 165 -20.36 -2.17 14.40
CA ARG A 165 -20.15 -0.74 14.55
C ARG A 165 -20.02 -0.20 13.13
N SER A 166 -20.95 0.65 12.71
CA SER A 166 -20.77 1.43 11.50
C SER A 166 -19.55 2.32 11.73
N CYS A 167 -18.42 1.94 11.14
CA CYS A 167 -17.29 2.84 11.03
C CYS A 167 -17.64 3.87 9.96
N GLU A 168 -18.49 4.83 10.31
CA GLU A 168 -18.73 6.01 9.48
C GLU A 168 -17.43 6.81 9.46
N ILE A 169 -16.64 6.61 8.40
CA ILE A 169 -15.42 7.37 8.17
C ILE A 169 -15.87 8.80 7.85
N PRO A 170 -15.47 9.82 8.65
CA PRO A 170 -15.87 11.19 8.36
C PRO A 170 -15.31 11.61 7.01
N PHE A 171 -16.20 12.00 6.10
CA PHE A 171 -15.82 12.47 4.77
C PHE A 171 -15.07 13.80 4.88
N ARG A 172 -13.76 13.78 4.63
CA ARG A 172 -12.90 14.97 4.59
C ARG A 172 -12.73 15.52 3.18
N GLY A 173 -13.79 15.54 2.38
CA GLY A 173 -13.75 16.13 1.05
C GLY A 173 -13.67 17.64 1.12
N ARG A 174 -12.46 18.21 1.09
CA ARG A 174 -12.24 19.61 0.75
C ARG A 174 -11.92 19.70 -0.73
N SER A 175 -12.63 20.56 -1.43
CA SER A 175 -12.32 20.86 -2.82
C SER A 175 -11.22 21.92 -2.88
N SER A 176 -10.35 21.84 -3.88
CA SER A 176 -9.40 22.93 -4.16
C SER A 176 -10.15 24.26 -4.32
N TYR A 177 -11.32 24.25 -4.96
CA TYR A 177 -12.18 25.42 -5.10
C TYR A 177 -12.52 26.08 -3.74
N SER A 178 -12.96 25.29 -2.76
CA SER A 178 -13.26 25.80 -1.41
C SER A 178 -12.02 26.30 -0.66
N ASP A 179 -10.83 25.80 -1.00
CA ASP A 179 -9.59 26.28 -0.38
C ASP A 179 -9.14 27.62 -0.95
N TYR A 180 -9.35 27.88 -2.24
CA TYR A 180 -8.94 29.11 -2.93
C TYR A 180 -9.97 30.23 -2.85
N TYR A 181 -11.27 29.92 -2.87
CA TYR A 181 -12.34 30.92 -2.89
C TYR A 181 -12.98 31.05 -1.51
N ARG A 182 -12.21 31.61 -0.57
CA ARG A 182 -12.75 31.99 0.74
C ARG A 182 -13.40 33.37 0.65
N PRO A 183 -14.50 33.61 1.39
CA PRO A 183 -15.06 34.95 1.48
C PRO A 183 -13.99 35.88 2.04
N VAL A 184 -13.61 36.88 1.25
CA VAL A 184 -12.66 37.93 1.65
C VAL A 184 -13.32 38.76 2.74
N SER A 185 -12.61 39.02 3.83
CA SER A 185 -13.12 39.88 4.90
C SER A 185 -13.32 41.31 4.37
N ARG A 186 -14.20 42.11 4.99
CA ARG A 186 -14.38 43.51 4.57
C ARG A 186 -13.06 44.28 4.62
N ASP A 187 -12.27 44.04 5.66
CA ASP A 187 -10.97 44.69 5.86
C ASP A 187 -9.96 44.31 4.76
N GLU A 188 -9.94 43.04 4.31
CA GLU A 188 -9.11 42.61 3.18
C GLU A 188 -9.64 43.14 1.84
N ALA A 189 -10.96 43.21 1.67
CA ALA A 189 -11.58 43.71 0.45
C ALA A 189 -11.24 45.20 0.23
N ASP A 190 -11.14 45.99 1.30
CA ASP A 190 -10.75 47.40 1.23
C ASP A 190 -9.28 47.58 0.78
N ILE A 191 -8.39 46.60 1.02
CA ILE A 191 -7.01 46.62 0.51
C ILE A 191 -6.97 46.42 -1.01
N TYR A 192 -7.86 45.58 -1.55
CA TYR A 192 -7.96 45.32 -2.99
C TYR A 192 -8.86 46.32 -3.73
N ARG A 193 -9.58 47.16 -2.99
CA ARG A 193 -10.42 48.22 -3.55
C ARG A 193 -9.52 49.36 -4.03
N THR A 194 -8.97 49.18 -5.23
CA THR A 194 -8.33 50.30 -5.92
C THR A 194 -9.40 51.32 -6.29
N ASP A 195 -9.27 52.54 -5.76
CA ASP A 195 -10.06 53.66 -6.25
C ASP A 195 -9.62 53.93 -7.69
N TYR A 196 -10.34 53.35 -8.65
CA TYR A 196 -10.09 53.50 -10.09
C TYR A 196 -10.11 54.96 -10.56
N THR A 197 -10.56 55.88 -9.71
CA THR A 197 -10.58 57.33 -9.94
C THR A 197 -9.21 57.98 -9.78
N VAL A 198 -8.28 57.38 -9.02
CA VAL A 198 -6.96 57.96 -8.74
C VAL A 198 -5.87 56.89 -8.88
N SER A 199 -5.43 56.66 -10.12
CA SER A 199 -4.21 55.88 -10.36
C SER A 199 -2.99 56.79 -10.23
N GLN A 200 -2.24 56.66 -9.13
CA GLN A 200 -0.93 57.31 -8.99
C GLN A 200 0.14 56.42 -9.60
N ALA A 201 0.67 56.82 -10.76
CA ALA A 201 1.86 56.23 -11.34
C ALA A 201 3.02 57.21 -11.14
N PHE A 202 4.04 56.80 -10.35
CA PHE A 202 5.34 57.47 -10.17
C PHE A 202 5.33 59.00 -10.41
N ASN A 203 4.91 59.76 -9.39
CA ASN A 203 4.86 61.23 -9.37
C ASN A 203 3.95 61.91 -10.41
N SER A 204 3.12 61.15 -11.14
CA SER A 204 2.08 61.69 -12.00
C SER A 204 0.70 61.25 -11.50
N THR A 205 -0.15 62.24 -11.23
CA THR A 205 -1.57 62.05 -10.95
C THR A 205 -2.31 62.02 -12.28
N ILE A 206 -2.60 60.83 -12.79
CA ILE A 206 -3.47 60.68 -13.95
C ILE A 206 -4.91 60.65 -13.42
N SER A 207 -5.54 61.82 -13.34
CA SER A 207 -6.99 61.90 -13.16
C SER A 207 -7.64 61.64 -14.51
N ILE A 208 -8.23 60.45 -14.67
CA ILE A 208 -9.17 60.23 -15.77
C ILE A 208 -10.37 61.10 -15.42
N ALA A 209 -10.46 62.28 -16.05
CA ALA A 209 -11.56 63.20 -15.82
C ALA A 209 -12.89 62.42 -15.90
N PRO A 210 -13.83 62.67 -14.97
CA PRO A 210 -15.14 62.03 -15.04
C PRO A 210 -15.66 62.28 -16.45
N LYS A 211 -15.91 61.21 -17.21
CA LYS A 211 -16.55 61.34 -18.53
C LYS A 211 -17.84 62.08 -18.28
N ASP A 212 -17.87 63.36 -18.64
CA ASP A 212 -19.02 64.22 -18.50
C ASP A 212 -20.21 63.49 -19.11
N LYS A 213 -21.11 63.06 -18.22
CA LYS A 213 -22.45 62.55 -18.49
C LYS A 213 -22.55 61.80 -19.81
N LEU A 214 -21.86 60.66 -19.93
CA LEU A 214 -22.17 59.73 -21.02
C LEU A 214 -23.60 59.24 -20.77
N ASN A 215 -24.55 59.85 -21.47
CA ASN A 215 -25.97 59.53 -21.39
C ASN A 215 -26.13 58.17 -22.05
N ALA A 216 -25.93 57.09 -21.27
CA ALA A 216 -26.03 55.71 -21.73
C ALA A 216 -27.47 55.26 -22.00
N ASN A 217 -28.42 56.21 -22.03
CA ASN A 217 -29.79 56.02 -22.49
C ASN A 217 -29.77 55.82 -24.02
N THR A 218 -29.40 54.61 -24.41
CA THR A 218 -29.67 54.13 -25.76
C THR A 218 -31.15 53.81 -25.84
N THR A 219 -31.80 54.17 -26.95
CA THR A 219 -33.20 53.81 -27.22
C THR A 219 -33.43 52.31 -27.12
N TYR A 220 -32.39 51.50 -27.37
CA TYR A 220 -32.40 50.06 -27.17
C TYR A 220 -32.63 49.65 -25.72
N GLY A 221 -32.02 50.34 -24.75
CA GLY A 221 -32.23 50.09 -23.31
C GLY A 221 -33.63 50.45 -22.85
N ASP A 222 -34.22 51.53 -23.37
CA ASP A 222 -35.58 51.96 -23.02
C ASP A 222 -36.66 51.01 -23.58
N HIS A 223 -36.38 50.35 -24.70
CA HIS A 223 -37.32 49.40 -25.32
C HIS A 223 -37.11 47.93 -24.90
N MET A 224 -35.95 47.57 -24.36
CA MET A 224 -35.67 46.23 -23.83
C MET A 224 -36.28 46.07 -22.43
N ARG A 225 -37.50 45.53 -22.35
CA ARG A 225 -38.08 45.10 -21.09
C ARG A 225 -37.34 43.85 -20.58
N PHE A 226 -36.98 43.83 -19.30
CA PHE A 226 -36.43 42.63 -18.66
C PHE A 226 -37.49 41.52 -18.59
N TYR A 227 -37.48 40.62 -19.56
CA TYR A 227 -38.40 39.48 -19.62
C TYR A 227 -38.01 38.32 -18.69
N SER A 228 -36.85 38.40 -18.01
CA SER A 228 -36.38 37.34 -17.09
C SER A 228 -37.29 37.12 -15.89
N CYS A 229 -38.05 38.14 -15.48
CA CYS A 229 -39.03 38.06 -14.38
C CYS A 229 -40.46 37.78 -14.87
N SER A 230 -40.65 37.50 -16.17
CA SER A 230 -41.98 37.20 -16.70
C SER A 230 -42.48 35.87 -16.11
N PRO A 231 -43.70 35.82 -15.54
CA PRO A 231 -44.28 34.61 -14.93
C PRO A 231 -44.56 33.49 -15.95
N LEU A 232 -44.27 33.71 -17.23
CA LEU A 232 -44.34 32.67 -18.26
C LEU A 232 -43.21 31.64 -18.14
N ASN A 233 -42.06 32.00 -17.55
CA ASN A 233 -40.93 31.08 -17.39
C ASN A 233 -41.05 30.12 -16.20
N SER A 234 -42.05 30.29 -15.31
CA SER A 234 -42.25 29.42 -14.15
C SER A 234 -43.21 28.24 -14.41
N LYS A 235 -43.78 28.12 -15.62
CA LYS A 235 -44.77 27.06 -15.93
C LYS A 235 -44.19 25.77 -16.50
N ILE A 236 -42.90 25.71 -16.83
CA ILE A 236 -42.27 24.47 -17.31
C ILE A 236 -41.48 23.85 -16.16
N ILE A 237 -42.19 23.21 -15.24
CA ILE A 237 -41.56 22.27 -14.32
C ILE A 237 -41.33 20.99 -15.11
N VAL A 238 -40.13 20.82 -15.66
CA VAL A 238 -39.72 19.53 -16.24
C VAL A 238 -39.61 18.55 -15.08
N LYS A 239 -40.66 17.76 -14.85
CA LYS A 239 -40.55 16.57 -14.00
C LYS A 239 -39.67 15.60 -14.77
N ALA A 240 -38.43 15.43 -14.32
CA ALA A 240 -37.60 14.35 -14.82
C ALA A 240 -38.35 13.03 -14.55
N GLU A 241 -38.62 12.25 -15.59
CA GLU A 241 -39.16 10.91 -15.41
C GLU A 241 -38.15 10.11 -14.59
N ASP A 242 -38.63 9.45 -13.53
CA ASP A 242 -37.78 8.58 -12.73
C ASP A 242 -37.08 7.59 -13.66
N PRO A 243 -35.74 7.47 -13.60
CA PRO A 243 -34.99 6.67 -14.54
C PRO A 243 -35.55 5.26 -14.49
N THR A 244 -36.23 4.86 -15.57
CA THR A 244 -36.77 3.51 -15.72
C THR A 244 -35.65 2.54 -15.39
N GLN A 245 -35.82 1.77 -14.32
CA GLN A 245 -34.82 0.82 -13.86
C GLN A 245 -34.48 -0.11 -15.02
N VAL A 246 -33.35 0.15 -15.67
CA VAL A 246 -32.83 -0.70 -16.72
C VAL A 246 -32.52 -2.03 -16.04
N LYS A 247 -33.37 -3.04 -16.28
CA LYS A 247 -33.13 -4.39 -15.78
C LYS A 247 -31.75 -4.80 -16.26
N ALA A 248 -30.81 -4.93 -15.33
CA ALA A 248 -29.48 -5.41 -15.63
C ALA A 248 -29.62 -6.77 -16.33
N VAL A 249 -29.23 -6.83 -17.60
CA VAL A 249 -29.28 -8.07 -18.37
C VAL A 249 -28.30 -9.04 -17.72
N SER A 250 -28.88 -10.02 -17.03
CA SER A 250 -28.18 -11.08 -16.34
C SER A 250 -27.43 -11.94 -17.35
N THR A 251 -26.14 -11.63 -17.53
CA THR A 251 -25.07 -12.54 -17.98
C THR A 251 -25.20 -13.11 -19.40
N HIS A 252 -24.83 -12.33 -20.42
CA HIS A 252 -24.52 -12.87 -21.76
C HIS A 252 -23.03 -13.11 -22.04
N PHE A 253 -22.13 -12.67 -21.15
CA PHE A 253 -20.68 -12.89 -21.32
C PHE A 253 -20.18 -13.96 -20.36
N ARG A 254 -20.37 -15.23 -20.76
CA ARG A 254 -19.71 -16.37 -20.12
C ARG A 254 -18.42 -16.65 -20.89
N THR A 255 -17.35 -15.95 -20.55
CA THR A 255 -16.03 -16.21 -21.13
C THR A 255 -15.55 -17.60 -20.71
N THR A 256 -14.97 -18.36 -21.64
CA THR A 256 -14.44 -19.73 -21.44
C THR A 256 -13.30 -19.81 -20.42
N SER A 257 -12.79 -18.67 -19.94
CA SER A 257 -11.81 -18.59 -18.85
C SER A 257 -12.31 -19.10 -17.51
N GLY A 258 -13.63 -19.15 -17.28
CA GLY A 258 -14.22 -19.58 -16.01
C GLY A 258 -14.21 -21.09 -15.74
N SER A 259 -13.96 -21.94 -16.74
CA SER A 259 -13.89 -23.41 -16.54
C SER A 259 -12.48 -23.93 -16.29
N PHE A 260 -11.44 -23.18 -16.68
CA PHE A 260 -10.05 -23.63 -16.55
C PHE A 260 -9.52 -23.57 -15.11
N PHE A 261 -10.05 -22.68 -14.26
CA PHE A 261 -9.52 -22.45 -12.91
C PHE A 261 -10.38 -23.02 -11.77
N LYS A 262 -11.46 -23.75 -12.05
CA LYS A 262 -12.41 -24.20 -11.01
C LYS A 262 -11.86 -25.23 -10.02
N ASN A 263 -10.73 -25.87 -10.33
CA ASN A 263 -10.17 -26.93 -9.47
C ASN A 263 -8.90 -26.53 -8.70
N VAL A 264 -8.39 -25.30 -8.90
CA VAL A 264 -7.28 -24.81 -8.07
C VAL A 264 -7.91 -24.02 -6.94
N LYS A 265 -8.00 -24.61 -5.74
CA LYS A 265 -8.27 -23.84 -4.52
C LYS A 265 -7.07 -22.88 -4.36
N PRO A 266 -7.23 -21.55 -4.53
CA PRO A 266 -6.15 -20.66 -4.20
C PRO A 266 -6.01 -20.70 -2.68
N GLU A 267 -4.96 -21.37 -2.20
CA GLU A 267 -4.62 -21.41 -0.76
C GLU A 267 -4.23 -20.01 -0.22
N TYR A 268 -4.09 -19.02 -1.11
CA TYR A 268 -3.88 -17.62 -0.76
C TYR A 268 -5.01 -16.74 -1.28
N LYS A 269 -5.85 -16.27 -0.35
CA LYS A 269 -7.00 -15.37 -0.61
C LYS A 269 -6.61 -13.93 -0.94
N ASP A 270 -5.33 -13.56 -0.87
CA ASP A 270 -4.92 -12.16 -1.08
C ASP A 270 -3.63 -12.09 -1.92
N PRO A 271 -3.65 -11.48 -3.13
CA PRO A 271 -2.44 -11.31 -3.96
C PRO A 271 -1.34 -10.50 -3.26
N ARG A 272 -1.67 -9.73 -2.21
CA ARG A 272 -0.68 -9.04 -1.37
C ARG A 272 0.13 -10.03 -0.52
N LEU A 273 -0.48 -11.10 -0.04
CA LEU A 273 0.21 -12.15 0.74
C LEU A 273 1.21 -12.91 -0.15
N MET A 274 0.91 -13.09 -1.44
CA MET A 274 1.85 -13.68 -2.39
C MET A 274 3.10 -12.80 -2.57
N LYS A 275 2.93 -11.47 -2.66
CA LYS A 275 4.04 -10.52 -2.70
C LYS A 275 4.91 -10.61 -1.44
N PHE A 276 4.30 -10.68 -0.25
CA PHE A 276 5.05 -10.84 1.01
C PHE A 276 5.77 -12.19 1.11
N SER A 277 5.19 -13.28 0.58
CA SER A 277 5.83 -14.59 0.51
C SER A 277 7.06 -14.60 -0.42
N LEU A 278 7.00 -13.89 -1.55
CA LEU A 278 8.14 -13.73 -2.45
C LEU A 278 9.24 -12.87 -1.82
N MET A 279 8.87 -11.81 -1.09
CA MET A 279 9.83 -10.94 -0.40
C MET A 279 10.43 -11.59 0.87
N SER A 280 9.77 -12.54 1.51
CA SER A 280 10.33 -13.24 2.68
C SER A 280 11.36 -14.30 2.29
N ARG A 281 11.26 -14.88 1.09
CA ARG A 281 12.25 -15.83 0.56
C ARG A 281 13.61 -15.19 0.27
N THR A 282 13.64 -13.89 -0.04
CA THR A 282 14.89 -13.15 -0.26
C THR A 282 15.60 -12.74 1.05
N GLY A 283 14.94 -12.83 2.21
CA GLY A 283 15.49 -12.35 3.49
C GLY A 283 16.27 -13.39 4.32
N ASN A 284 16.15 -14.70 4.03
CA ASN A 284 16.65 -15.76 4.92
C ASN A 284 18.03 -16.34 4.56
N ARG A 285 18.80 -15.71 3.66
CA ARG A 285 20.16 -16.18 3.30
C ARG A 285 21.31 -15.52 4.06
N ILE A 286 21.05 -14.70 5.09
CA ILE A 286 22.10 -14.06 5.88
C ILE A 286 22.06 -14.61 7.31
N GLY A 287 23.02 -15.50 7.64
CA GLY A 287 23.37 -15.76 9.04
C GLY A 287 23.35 -17.21 9.50
N LYS A 288 24.21 -18.06 8.93
CA LYS A 288 24.91 -19.11 9.69
C LYS A 288 26.37 -19.12 9.24
N ALA A 289 27.21 -18.44 9.99
CA ALA A 289 28.66 -18.62 10.07
C ALA A 289 29.01 -18.61 11.56
#